data_AF-A0A254S145-F1
#
_entry.id   AF-A0A254S145-F1
#
_cell.length_a   1.000
_cell.length_b   1.000
_cell.length_c   1.000
_cell.angle_alpha   90.00
_cell.angle_beta   90.00
_cell.angle_gamma   90.00
#
_symmetry.space_group_name_H-M   'P 1'
#
loop_
_entity.id
_entity.type
_entity.pdbx_description
1 polymer ?
#
loop_
_entity_poly.entity_id
_entity_poly.type
_entity_poly.pdbx_seq_one_letter_code
_entity_poly.pdbx_strand_id
1 'polypeptide(L)'
;MLANEVNALIKKLSPFMEEDSEIFRELMTFFGQGSKIDVHHGDLSKFLGHKRLYRVIRLKGESYKDCVYQLVDNYPESMEALGMLRYYKAPTGPVRWEEVEAAEIAIGKELTMAAYGWMPDAWTLFEKEPQGDEGGVHTNAGEHELVAILAFDLGE
;
A
#
# COMPACT_ATOMS: atom_id res chain seq x y z
N MET A 1 13.20 2.08 7.94
CA MET A 1 14.02 1.01 8.56
C MET A 1 15.09 0.53 7.57
N LEU A 2 16.20 -0.11 7.98
CA LEU A 2 17.07 -0.78 6.99
C LEU A 2 16.34 -2.01 6.42
N ALA A 3 16.50 -2.30 5.12
CA ALA A 3 15.81 -3.41 4.47
C ALA A 3 16.02 -4.76 5.21
N ASN A 4 17.22 -4.98 5.76
CA ASN A 4 17.54 -6.19 6.52
C ASN A 4 16.72 -6.34 7.80
N GLU A 5 16.37 -5.25 8.46
CA GLU A 5 15.58 -5.27 9.70
C GLU A 5 14.10 -5.55 9.39
N VAL A 6 13.56 -4.99 8.29
CA VAL A 6 12.19 -5.27 7.83
C VAL A 6 12.06 -6.75 7.47
N ASN A 7 13.01 -7.28 6.68
CA ASN A 7 13.05 -8.69 6.32
C ASN A 7 13.08 -9.58 7.57
N ALA A 8 14.00 -9.31 8.50
CA ALA A 8 14.10 -10.06 9.75
C ALA A 8 12.80 -10.05 10.56
N LEU A 9 12.09 -8.91 10.58
CA LEU A 9 10.82 -8.78 11.27
C LEU A 9 9.69 -9.56 10.57
N ILE A 10 9.59 -9.49 9.24
CA ILE A 10 8.63 -10.28 8.46
C ILE A 10 8.86 -11.77 8.72
N LYS A 11 10.10 -12.26 8.60
CA LYS A 11 10.44 -13.67 8.82
C LYS A 11 10.19 -14.15 10.24
N LYS A 12 10.33 -13.26 11.22
CA LYS A 12 10.00 -13.57 12.61
C LYS A 12 8.48 -13.74 12.82
N LEU A 13 7.67 -12.89 12.19
CA LEU A 13 6.22 -12.84 12.40
C LEU A 13 5.44 -13.78 11.47
N SER A 14 5.94 -13.99 10.26
CA SER A 14 5.36 -14.85 9.23
C SER A 14 6.46 -15.72 8.60
N PRO A 15 6.94 -16.75 9.30
CA PRO A 15 8.10 -17.54 8.86
C PRO A 15 7.88 -18.30 7.56
N PHE A 16 6.61 -18.58 7.22
CA PHE A 16 6.22 -19.28 6.00
C PHE A 16 5.96 -18.36 4.80
N MET A 17 6.08 -17.04 4.96
CA MET A 17 5.93 -16.11 3.84
C MET A 17 7.14 -16.24 2.91
N GLU A 18 6.87 -16.59 1.65
CA GLU A 18 7.88 -16.72 0.61
C GLU A 18 8.44 -15.34 0.22
N GLU A 19 9.76 -15.23 0.00
CA GLU A 19 10.43 -13.94 -0.26
C GLU A 19 10.15 -13.38 -1.67
N ASP A 20 9.85 -14.27 -2.60
CA ASP A 20 9.45 -13.96 -3.97
C ASP A 20 7.95 -13.66 -4.09
N SER A 21 7.17 -13.90 -3.03
CA SER A 21 5.75 -13.58 -3.00
C SER A 21 5.51 -12.08 -3.22
N GLU A 22 4.37 -11.76 -3.86
CA GLU A 22 3.99 -10.37 -4.08
C GLU A 22 3.82 -9.62 -2.75
N ILE A 23 3.23 -10.26 -1.74
CA ILE A 23 3.01 -9.68 -0.42
C ILE A 23 4.34 -9.30 0.24
N PHE A 24 5.33 -10.18 0.21
CA PHE A 24 6.64 -9.91 0.81
C PHE A 24 7.29 -8.67 0.17
N ARG A 25 7.29 -8.60 -1.16
CA ARG A 25 7.85 -7.46 -1.91
C ARG A 25 7.14 -6.15 -1.59
N GLU A 26 5.83 -6.17 -1.46
CA GLU A 26 5.04 -4.97 -1.16
C GLU A 26 5.21 -4.52 0.30
N LEU A 27 5.32 -5.44 1.25
CA LEU A 27 5.64 -5.10 2.65
C LEU A 27 7.05 -4.52 2.77
N MET A 28 8.02 -5.08 2.05
CA MET A 28 9.39 -4.56 1.98
C MET A 28 9.44 -3.15 1.39
N THR A 29 8.58 -2.87 0.40
CA THR A 29 8.44 -1.53 -0.18
C THR A 29 7.83 -0.57 0.83
N PHE A 30 6.67 -0.91 1.39
CA PHE A 30 5.91 -0.06 2.31
C PHE A 30 6.69 0.33 3.57
N PHE A 31 7.39 -0.64 4.19
CA PHE A 31 8.20 -0.41 5.41
C PHE A 31 9.67 -0.10 5.12
N GLY A 32 10.03 0.00 3.83
CA GLY A 32 11.39 0.23 3.36
C GLY A 32 11.89 1.66 3.56
N GLN A 33 12.74 2.10 2.64
CA GLN A 33 13.24 3.48 2.60
C GLN A 33 12.63 4.23 1.41
N GLY A 34 12.63 5.56 1.47
CA GLY A 34 12.15 6.42 0.36
C GLY A 34 10.68 6.83 0.48
N SER A 35 9.98 6.39 1.53
CA SER A 35 8.65 6.90 1.88
C SER A 35 8.72 8.37 2.30
N LYS A 36 7.75 9.19 1.86
CA LYS A 36 7.64 10.59 2.33
C LYS A 36 6.94 10.73 3.66
N ILE A 37 6.15 9.74 4.05
CA ILE A 37 5.52 9.65 5.36
C ILE A 37 6.16 8.47 6.09
N ASP A 38 6.72 8.75 7.26
CA ASP A 38 7.28 7.72 8.12
C ASP A 38 6.17 6.80 8.62
N VAL A 39 6.32 5.50 8.33
CA VAL A 39 5.38 4.47 8.76
C VAL A 39 5.78 3.92 10.12
N HIS A 40 4.81 3.72 11.01
CA HIS A 40 5.08 3.19 12.34
C HIS A 40 5.36 1.68 12.25
N HIS A 41 6.55 1.24 12.64
CA HIS A 41 6.97 -0.17 12.48
C HIS A 41 6.10 -1.17 13.27
N GLY A 42 5.47 -0.73 14.36
CA GLY A 42 4.50 -1.56 15.09
C GLY A 42 3.27 -1.94 14.25
N ASP A 43 3.00 -1.23 13.16
CA ASP A 43 1.91 -1.56 12.25
C ASP A 43 2.23 -2.79 11.41
N LEU A 44 3.50 -3.07 11.09
CA LEU A 44 3.89 -4.34 10.48
C LEU A 44 3.52 -5.52 11.38
N SER A 45 3.77 -5.41 12.68
CA SER A 45 3.42 -6.44 13.66
C SER A 45 1.91 -6.66 13.80
N LYS A 46 1.12 -5.59 13.76
CA LYS A 46 -0.35 -5.68 13.77
C LYS A 46 -0.89 -6.28 12.47
N PHE A 47 -0.31 -5.86 11.34
CA PHE A 47 -0.72 -6.30 10.01
C PHE A 47 -0.44 -7.80 9.82
N LEU A 48 0.75 -8.25 10.22
CA LEU A 48 1.17 -9.65 10.22
C LEU A 48 0.58 -10.49 11.36
N GLY A 49 -0.62 -10.12 11.84
CA GLY A 49 -1.30 -10.79 12.94
C GLY A 49 -1.51 -12.30 12.71
N HIS A 50 -2.02 -12.98 13.74
CA HIS A 50 -2.28 -14.42 13.65
C HIS A 50 -3.38 -14.73 12.62
N LYS A 51 -3.23 -15.84 11.88
CA LYS A 51 -4.22 -16.34 10.91
C LYS A 51 -4.70 -15.29 9.89
N ARG A 52 -3.74 -14.61 9.24
CA ARG A 52 -4.05 -13.63 8.19
C ARG A 52 -3.88 -14.23 6.81
N LEU A 53 -4.84 -13.95 5.93
CA LEU A 53 -4.67 -14.01 4.48
C LEU A 53 -4.36 -12.62 3.96
N TYR A 54 -3.57 -12.52 2.90
CA TYR A 54 -3.22 -11.22 2.34
C TYR A 54 -3.48 -11.12 0.86
N ARG A 55 -3.77 -9.90 0.40
CA ARG A 55 -3.98 -9.60 -1.02
C ARG A 55 -3.34 -8.26 -1.39
N VAL A 56 -2.66 -8.22 -2.53
CA VAL A 56 -2.21 -6.96 -3.14
C VAL A 56 -3.20 -6.55 -4.22
N ILE A 57 -3.55 -5.27 -4.22
CA ILE A 57 -4.34 -4.63 -5.27
C ILE A 57 -3.51 -3.47 -5.81
N ARG A 58 -3.37 -3.38 -7.13
CA ARG A 58 -2.67 -2.29 -7.81
C ARG A 58 -3.63 -1.60 -8.76
N LEU A 59 -3.79 -0.30 -8.58
CA LEU A 59 -4.72 0.51 -9.34
C LEU A 59 -3.94 1.61 -10.03
N LYS A 60 -4.32 1.88 -11.27
CA LYS A 60 -3.81 3.00 -12.06
C LYS A 60 -4.98 3.84 -12.52
N GLY A 61 -4.86 5.13 -12.36
CA GLY A 61 -5.94 6.05 -12.65
C GLY A 61 -5.45 7.41 -13.09
N GLU A 62 -6.38 8.21 -13.58
CA GLU A 62 -6.10 9.59 -13.99
C GLU A 62 -5.76 10.48 -12.78
N SER A 63 -6.21 10.09 -11.59
CA SER A 63 -5.88 10.72 -10.30
C SER A 63 -5.80 9.70 -9.18
N TYR A 64 -5.20 10.07 -8.04
CA TYR A 64 -5.26 9.23 -6.83
C TYR A 64 -6.70 8.96 -6.39
N LYS A 65 -7.59 9.95 -6.54
CA LYS A 65 -9.01 9.82 -6.21
C LYS A 65 -9.72 8.80 -7.12
N ASP A 66 -9.37 8.78 -8.40
CA ASP A 66 -9.86 7.76 -9.34
C ASP A 66 -9.41 6.35 -8.91
N CYS A 67 -8.14 6.20 -8.48
CA CYS A 67 -7.68 4.94 -7.91
C CYS A 67 -8.49 4.52 -6.67
N VAL A 68 -8.86 5.47 -5.81
CA VAL A 68 -9.71 5.20 -4.64
C VAL A 68 -11.09 4.70 -5.05
N TYR A 69 -11.74 5.33 -6.02
CA TYR A 69 -13.04 4.86 -6.50
C TYR A 69 -12.94 3.49 -7.15
N GLN A 70 -11.90 3.24 -7.94
CA GLN A 70 -11.63 1.90 -8.47
C GLN A 70 -11.43 0.85 -7.36
N LEU A 71 -10.82 1.20 -6.23
CA LEU A 71 -10.68 0.29 -5.09
C LEU A 71 -12.05 -0.07 -4.51
N VAL A 72 -12.89 0.93 -4.27
CA VAL A 72 -14.21 0.75 -3.67
C VAL A 72 -15.14 -0.02 -4.59
N ASP A 73 -15.18 0.35 -5.87
CA ASP A 73 -16.13 -0.18 -6.85
C ASP A 73 -15.76 -1.59 -7.32
N ASN A 74 -14.46 -1.84 -7.54
CA ASN A 74 -14.00 -3.11 -8.11
C ASN A 74 -13.54 -4.12 -7.04
N TYR A 75 -13.25 -3.66 -5.82
CA TYR A 75 -12.77 -4.50 -4.72
C TYR A 75 -13.55 -4.22 -3.43
N PRO A 76 -14.89 -4.45 -3.42
CA PRO A 76 -15.72 -4.23 -2.25
C PRO A 76 -15.28 -5.05 -1.03
N GLU A 77 -14.58 -6.18 -1.23
CA GLU A 77 -13.98 -6.98 -0.16
C GLU A 77 -13.00 -6.17 0.70
N SER A 78 -12.46 -5.06 0.20
CA SER A 78 -11.62 -4.14 0.97
C SER A 78 -12.31 -3.64 2.26
N MET A 79 -13.64 -3.59 2.27
CA MET A 79 -14.46 -3.27 3.44
C MET A 79 -14.44 -4.36 4.52
N GLU A 80 -14.14 -5.61 4.16
CA GLU A 80 -14.06 -6.74 5.09
C GLU A 80 -12.64 -7.02 5.59
N ALA A 81 -11.66 -6.26 5.08
CA ALA A 81 -10.28 -6.38 5.52
C ALA A 81 -10.17 -6.06 7.03
N LEU A 82 -9.27 -6.74 7.71
CA LEU A 82 -8.91 -6.51 9.11
C LEU A 82 -7.71 -5.56 9.25
N GLY A 83 -7.07 -5.21 8.14
CA GLY A 83 -6.05 -4.19 8.06
C GLY A 83 -5.78 -3.81 6.61
N MET A 84 -5.44 -2.54 6.39
CA MET A 84 -5.10 -2.00 5.08
C MET A 84 -3.83 -1.16 5.20
N LEU A 85 -2.80 -1.56 4.46
CA LEU A 85 -1.66 -0.71 4.15
C LEU A 85 -1.85 -0.19 2.74
N ARG A 86 -1.63 1.09 2.50
CA ARG A 86 -1.71 1.62 1.13
C ARG A 86 -0.63 2.62 0.84
N TYR A 87 -0.11 2.61 -0.37
CA TYR A 87 0.84 3.63 -0.75
C TYR A 87 0.58 4.16 -2.15
N TYR A 88 0.93 5.43 -2.33
CA TYR A 88 0.77 6.14 -3.58
C TYR A 88 2.12 6.25 -4.30
N LYS A 89 2.11 6.12 -5.63
CA LYS A 89 3.27 6.43 -6.46
C LYS A 89 2.92 7.58 -7.39
N ALA A 90 3.80 8.58 -7.42
CA ALA A 90 3.68 9.71 -8.33
C ALA A 90 3.98 9.27 -9.77
N PRO A 91 3.17 9.71 -10.76
CA PRO A 91 3.39 9.38 -12.17
C PRO A 91 4.75 9.88 -12.67
N THR A 92 5.11 11.13 -12.34
CA THR A 92 6.42 11.76 -12.54
C THR A 92 6.50 13.09 -11.79
N GLY A 93 7.63 13.39 -11.12
CA GLY A 93 7.86 14.68 -10.48
C GLY A 93 7.44 14.76 -9.00
N PRO A 94 7.50 15.96 -8.39
CA PRO A 94 7.19 16.15 -6.98
C PRO A 94 5.72 15.83 -6.69
N VAL A 95 5.48 15.23 -5.52
CA VAL A 95 4.13 14.87 -5.09
C VAL A 95 3.31 16.12 -4.79
N ARG A 96 2.11 16.19 -5.36
CA ARG A 96 1.09 17.17 -5.00
C ARG A 96 0.32 16.66 -3.78
N TRP A 97 0.72 17.12 -2.61
CA TRP A 97 0.15 16.70 -1.32
C TRP A 97 -1.37 16.83 -1.26
N GLU A 98 -1.92 17.91 -1.81
CA GLU A 98 -3.35 18.19 -1.86
C GLU A 98 -4.15 17.10 -2.58
N GLU A 99 -3.58 16.48 -3.62
CA GLU A 99 -4.22 15.40 -4.38
C GLU A 99 -4.24 14.09 -3.58
N VAL A 100 -3.20 13.84 -2.79
CA VAL A 100 -3.11 12.67 -1.91
C VAL A 100 -4.04 12.82 -0.72
N GLU A 101 -4.07 14.00 -0.09
CA GLU A 101 -5.01 14.31 0.99
C GLU A 101 -6.47 14.17 0.53
N ALA A 102 -6.79 14.66 -0.67
CA ALA A 102 -8.13 14.50 -1.24
C ALA A 102 -8.50 13.02 -1.46
N ALA A 103 -7.53 12.18 -1.86
CA ALA A 103 -7.73 10.74 -2.01
C ALA A 103 -7.95 10.05 -0.65
N GLU A 104 -7.15 10.40 0.36
CA GLU A 104 -7.31 9.87 1.72
C GLU A 104 -8.65 10.29 2.37
N ILE A 105 -9.08 11.53 2.15
CA ILE A 105 -10.42 11.99 2.56
C ILE A 105 -11.51 11.18 1.83
N ALA A 106 -11.31 10.86 0.55
CA ALA A 106 -12.25 10.03 -0.20
C ALA A 106 -12.29 8.59 0.36
N ILE A 107 -11.15 7.96 0.63
CA ILE A 107 -11.07 6.65 1.30
C ILE A 107 -11.85 6.69 2.61
N GLY A 108 -11.56 7.68 3.45
CA GLY A 108 -12.23 7.84 4.73
C GLY A 108 -13.74 7.95 4.58
N LYS A 109 -14.23 8.70 3.58
CA LYS A 109 -15.67 8.84 3.30
C LYS A 109 -16.31 7.56 2.78
N GLU A 110 -15.75 6.96 1.74
CA GLU A 110 -16.34 5.79 1.08
C GLU A 110 -16.27 4.54 1.97
N LEU A 111 -15.27 4.45 2.86
CA LEU A 111 -15.02 3.26 3.70
C LEU A 111 -15.34 3.51 5.19
N THR A 112 -16.03 4.62 5.51
CA THR A 112 -16.33 5.09 6.88
C THR A 112 -17.00 4.06 7.80
N MET A 113 -17.82 3.14 7.28
CA MET A 113 -18.52 2.15 8.12
C MET A 113 -17.69 0.90 8.43
N ALA A 114 -16.66 0.61 7.62
CA ALA A 114 -15.77 -0.55 7.74
C ALA A 114 -14.40 -0.22 8.34
N ALA A 115 -13.90 1.01 8.15
CA ALA A 115 -12.58 1.46 8.58
C ALA A 115 -12.37 1.39 10.11
N TYR A 116 -13.43 1.36 10.92
CA TYR A 116 -13.33 1.16 12.38
C TYR A 116 -12.76 -0.23 12.77
N GLY A 117 -12.69 -1.18 11.84
CA GLY A 117 -12.10 -2.51 12.05
C GLY A 117 -10.66 -2.67 11.56
N TRP A 118 -10.11 -1.72 10.80
CA TRP A 118 -8.76 -1.85 10.23
C TRP A 118 -7.69 -1.61 11.28
N MET A 119 -6.89 -2.64 11.54
CA MET A 119 -5.72 -2.56 12.39
C MET A 119 -4.54 -3.33 11.76
N PRO A 120 -3.58 -2.62 11.15
CA PRO A 120 -3.47 -1.16 10.99
C PRO A 120 -4.28 -0.61 9.81
N ASP A 121 -4.61 0.68 9.91
CA ASP A 121 -4.90 1.56 8.78
C ASP A 121 -3.71 2.52 8.64
N ALA A 122 -2.85 2.28 7.66
CA ALA A 122 -1.64 3.08 7.46
C ALA A 122 -1.38 3.34 5.99
N TRP A 123 -0.83 4.52 5.70
CA TRP A 123 -0.51 4.90 4.35
C TRP A 123 0.80 5.68 4.23
N THR A 124 1.39 5.62 3.05
CA THR A 124 2.57 6.41 2.70
C THR A 124 2.59 6.73 1.22
N LEU A 125 3.64 7.40 0.75
CA LEU A 125 3.80 7.69 -0.65
C LEU A 125 5.27 7.71 -1.05
N PHE A 126 5.50 7.40 -2.33
CA PHE A 126 6.82 7.32 -2.93
C PHE A 126 6.88 8.26 -4.13
N GLU A 127 7.91 9.09 -4.16
CA GLU A 127 8.27 9.83 -5.36
C GLU A 127 9.05 8.91 -6.28
N LYS A 128 8.67 8.89 -7.56
CA LYS A 128 9.51 8.28 -8.59
C LYS A 128 10.70 9.18 -8.80
N GLU A 129 11.92 8.70 -8.53
CA GLU A 129 13.13 9.44 -8.87
C GLU A 129 13.10 9.78 -10.37
N PRO A 130 13.51 10.99 -10.78
CA PRO A 130 13.62 11.32 -12.19
C PRO A 130 14.61 10.33 -12.82
N GLN A 131 14.08 9.41 -13.62
CA GLN A 131 14.89 8.44 -14.33
C GLN A 131 15.85 9.21 -15.25
N GLY A 132 17.15 9.09 -14.98
CA GLY A 132 18.19 9.50 -15.90
C GLY A 132 17.95 8.83 -17.26
N ASP A 133 18.07 9.65 -18.29
CA ASP A 133 17.75 9.38 -19.68
C ASP A 133 18.61 8.23 -20.27
N GLU A 134 18.25 6.97 -20.03
CA GLU A 134 18.81 5.83 -20.76
C GLU A 134 17.73 4.79 -21.10
N GLY A 135 17.27 4.82 -22.34
CA GLY A 135 16.96 3.61 -23.10
C GLY A 135 15.62 2.91 -22.81
N GLY A 136 14.54 3.47 -23.34
CA GLY A 136 13.54 2.69 -24.09
C GLY A 136 12.72 1.64 -23.34
N VAL A 137 11.73 2.07 -22.56
CA VAL A 137 10.38 1.46 -22.52
C VAL A 137 9.39 2.59 -22.33
N HIS A 138 8.46 2.78 -23.27
CA HIS A 138 7.30 3.65 -23.07
C HIS A 138 6.42 3.07 -21.95
N THR A 139 6.73 3.38 -20.69
CA THR A 139 5.77 3.25 -19.59
C THR A 139 4.89 4.50 -19.62
N ASN A 140 3.57 4.35 -19.76
CA ASN A 140 2.59 5.44 -19.75
C ASN A 140 2.98 6.52 -18.72
N ALA A 141 3.55 7.61 -19.23
CA ALA A 141 3.89 8.79 -18.44
C ALA A 141 2.58 9.52 -18.17
N GLY A 142 1.96 9.30 -17.02
CA GLY A 142 0.77 10.05 -16.62
C GLY A 142 -0.18 9.40 -15.62
N GLU A 143 -0.04 8.11 -15.33
CA GLU A 143 -1.01 7.43 -14.45
C GLU A 143 -0.58 7.45 -12.99
N HIS A 144 -1.46 7.95 -12.13
CA HIS A 144 -1.34 7.84 -10.68
C HIS A 144 -1.52 6.38 -10.28
N GLU A 145 -0.71 5.88 -9.35
CA GLU A 145 -0.83 4.51 -8.87
C GLU A 145 -1.13 4.47 -7.36
N LEU A 146 -2.09 3.64 -6.99
CA LEU A 146 -2.37 3.22 -5.62
C LEU A 146 -2.06 1.73 -5.52
N VAL A 147 -1.28 1.34 -4.52
CA VAL A 147 -1.15 -0.06 -4.13
C VAL A 147 -1.73 -0.25 -2.74
N ALA A 148 -2.70 -1.15 -2.62
CA ALA A 148 -3.30 -1.55 -1.35
C ALA A 148 -2.89 -2.99 -1.01
N ILE A 149 -2.45 -3.19 0.23
CA ILE A 149 -2.14 -4.49 0.82
C ILE A 149 -3.20 -4.73 1.88
N LEU A 150 -4.06 -5.71 1.64
CA LEU A 150 -5.17 -6.07 2.52
C LEU A 150 -4.80 -7.29 3.34
N ALA A 151 -5.21 -7.29 4.61
CA ALA A 151 -5.15 -8.44 5.48
C ALA A 151 -6.59 -8.89 5.83
N PHE A 152 -6.87 -10.17 5.69
CA PHE A 152 -8.17 -10.80 5.96
C PHE A 152 -8.03 -11.88 7.04
N ASP A 153 -9.14 -12.27 7.65
CA ASP A 153 -9.16 -13.48 8.48
C ASP A 153 -9.02 -14.73 7.58
N LEU A 154 -8.18 -15.67 8.00
CA LEU A 154 -8.09 -17.00 7.38
C LEU A 154 -9.29 -17.89 7.75
N GLY A 155 -10.12 -17.47 8.72
CA GLY A 155 -11.26 -18.24 9.23
C GLY A 155 -10.86 -19.33 10.22
N GLU A 156 -11.86 -20.02 10.79
CA GLU A 156 -11.67 -21.19 11.66
C GLU A 156 -11.37 -22.47 10.88
#